data_AF-A0AAN7YZZ5-F1
#
_entry.id   AF-A0AAN7YZZ5-F1
#
_cell.length_a   1.000
_cell.length_b   1.000
_cell.length_c   1.000
_cell.angle_alpha   90.00
_cell.angle_beta   90.00
_cell.angle_gamma   90.00
#
_symmetry.space_group_name_H-M   'P 1'
#
loop_
_entity.id
_entity.type
_entity.pdbx_description
1 polymer ?
#
loop_
_entity_poly.entity_id
_entity_poly.type
_entity_poly.pdbx_seq_one_letter_code
_entity_poly.pdbx_strand_id
1 'polypeptide(L)'
;MKKFILSIFTIFIILLVADATLTDVWSNCGSPTDTFSISKVTISPDPPERGKVVSIFASGNLNDEISSGDVQILIKFGVITVIKETKDICSSDNPFTCPIQPGPYSHSLNVTIPSSAPKGKYSGHFVLTDQSSDEIACINVNLSL
;
A
#
# COMPACT_ATOMS: atom_id res chain seq x y z
N MET A 1 0.83 58.77 37.46
CA MET A 1 -0.42 58.87 36.66
C MET A 1 -0.11 58.56 35.20
N LYS A 2 -0.98 57.75 34.55
CA LYS A 2 -0.93 57.18 33.17
C LYS A 2 -0.14 55.85 33.08
N LYS A 3 -0.79 54.72 33.41
CA LYS A 3 -1.63 53.84 32.54
C LYS A 3 -0.75 53.02 31.59
N PHE A 4 -0.37 51.80 31.96
CA PHE A 4 -1.12 50.55 31.73
C PHE A 4 -1.50 50.37 30.25
N ILE A 5 -0.58 49.78 29.46
CA ILE A 5 -0.93 48.93 28.32
C ILE A 5 -0.01 47.70 28.38
N LEU A 6 -0.45 46.70 29.13
CA LEU A 6 -0.23 45.29 28.82
C LEU A 6 -0.87 45.03 27.45
N SER A 7 -0.12 44.60 26.42
CA SER A 7 -0.67 43.77 25.35
C SER A 7 0.35 43.45 24.23
N ILE A 8 0.53 42.15 24.01
CA ILE A 8 0.59 41.56 22.67
C ILE A 8 1.89 41.82 21.88
N PHE A 9 3.02 41.34 22.40
CA PHE A 9 4.12 40.87 21.52
C PHE A 9 4.53 39.42 21.79
N THR A 10 3.65 38.69 22.47
CA THR A 10 3.59 37.23 22.49
C THR A 10 2.47 36.81 21.55
N ILE A 11 2.71 36.80 20.23
CA ILE A 11 1.86 36.07 19.27
C ILE A 11 2.68 35.79 18.00
N PHE A 12 2.72 34.49 17.67
CA PHE A 12 2.92 33.91 16.35
C PHE A 12 4.27 34.13 15.65
N ILE A 13 5.26 33.33 16.07
CA ILE A 13 5.98 32.52 15.08
C ILE A 13 5.68 31.07 15.45
N ILE A 14 4.43 30.66 15.27
CA ILE A 14 4.13 29.24 15.11
C ILE A 14 4.67 28.93 13.72
N LEU A 15 5.81 28.24 13.67
CA LEU A 15 6.27 27.52 12.50
C LEU A 15 5.04 26.79 11.95
N LEU A 16 4.63 27.13 10.73
CA LEU A 16 3.84 26.22 9.89
C LEU A 16 4.73 25.01 9.67
N VAL A 17 4.74 24.11 10.65
CA VAL A 17 5.05 22.71 10.38
C VAL A 17 3.91 22.32 9.45
N ALA A 18 4.19 22.39 8.14
CA ALA A 18 3.42 21.62 7.20
C ALA A 18 3.74 20.17 7.58
N ASP A 19 2.96 19.63 8.51
CA ASP A 19 2.78 18.21 8.62
C ASP A 19 2.11 17.82 7.29
N ALA A 20 2.93 17.63 6.27
CA ALA A 20 2.62 16.65 5.24
C ALA A 20 2.45 15.38 6.04
N THR A 21 1.22 15.09 6.43
CA THR A 21 0.87 13.87 7.13
C THR A 21 1.38 12.76 6.21
N LEU A 22 2.50 12.15 6.58
CA LEU A 22 3.05 10.96 5.95
C LEU A 22 2.10 9.81 6.28
N THR A 23 0.85 9.91 5.81
CA THR A 23 -0.06 8.79 5.80
C THR A 23 0.44 7.93 4.67
N ASP A 24 1.15 6.87 5.05
CA ASP A 24 1.62 5.88 4.11
C ASP A 24 0.44 5.41 3.24
N VAL A 25 0.62 5.39 1.93
CA VAL A 25 -0.48 5.08 0.99
C VAL A 25 -0.89 3.61 1.04
N TRP A 26 -0.18 2.79 1.82
CA TRP A 26 -0.49 1.39 2.06
C TRP A 26 -0.56 1.05 3.56
N SER A 27 -1.20 -0.06 3.89
CA SER A 27 -1.17 -0.66 5.22
C SER A 27 -1.30 -2.18 5.17
N ASN A 28 -0.73 -2.87 6.16
CA ASN A 28 -0.99 -4.29 6.37
C ASN A 28 -2.36 -4.47 7.04
N CYS A 29 -3.26 -5.22 6.40
CA CYS A 29 -4.60 -5.52 6.89
C CYS A 29 -4.79 -6.95 7.39
N GLY A 30 -3.71 -7.73 7.40
CA GLY A 30 -3.77 -9.14 7.67
C GLY A 30 -3.69 -9.49 9.14
N SER A 31 -3.56 -10.78 9.39
CA SER A 31 -3.53 -11.36 10.73
C SER A 31 -2.11 -11.62 11.21
N PRO A 32 -1.85 -11.67 12.53
CA PRO A 32 -0.58 -12.18 13.05
C PRO A 32 -0.27 -13.64 12.66
N THR A 33 -1.26 -14.36 12.14
CA THR A 33 -1.15 -15.74 11.66
C THR A 33 -0.75 -15.85 10.18
N ASP A 34 -0.64 -14.72 9.48
CA ASP A 34 -0.27 -14.68 8.07
C ASP A 34 1.10 -15.35 7.85
N THR A 35 1.19 -16.20 6.83
CA THR A 35 2.44 -16.93 6.55
C THR A 35 3.53 -16.02 6.00
N PHE A 36 3.20 -14.85 5.44
CA PHE A 36 4.16 -13.85 4.97
C PHE A 36 4.20 -12.59 5.84
N SER A 37 5.31 -12.42 6.55
CA SER A 37 5.58 -11.25 7.39
C SER A 37 6.22 -10.11 6.59
N ILE A 38 5.42 -9.13 6.19
CA ILE A 38 5.88 -7.93 5.48
C ILE A 38 6.78 -7.09 6.41
N SER A 39 8.03 -6.88 6.00
CA SER A 39 9.03 -6.11 6.77
C SER A 39 9.20 -4.67 6.26
N LYS A 40 9.06 -4.45 4.95
CA LYS A 40 9.24 -3.12 4.35
C LYS A 40 8.44 -3.02 3.05
N VAL A 41 7.83 -1.87 2.84
CA VAL A 41 7.27 -1.46 1.55
C VAL A 41 7.74 -0.05 1.27
N THR A 42 8.10 0.23 0.03
CA THR A 42 8.42 1.57 -0.45
C THR A 42 7.75 1.80 -1.79
N ILE A 43 7.10 2.95 -1.94
CA ILE A 43 6.37 3.33 -3.14
C ILE A 43 6.98 4.64 -3.65
N SER A 44 7.20 4.75 -4.96
CA SER A 44 7.77 5.95 -5.57
C SER A 44 7.17 6.21 -6.96
N PRO A 45 6.71 7.42 -7.29
CA PRO A 45 6.63 8.58 -6.40
C PRO A 45 5.62 8.37 -5.26
N ASP A 46 5.86 9.03 -4.14
CA ASP A 46 4.96 9.05 -3.00
C ASP A 46 4.54 10.51 -2.72
N PRO A 47 3.26 10.88 -2.94
CA PRO A 47 2.16 10.03 -3.38
C PRO A 47 2.24 9.63 -4.87
N PRO A 48 1.67 8.48 -5.26
CA PRO A 48 1.60 8.06 -6.67
C PRO A 48 0.89 9.08 -7.56
N GLU A 49 1.36 9.21 -8.81
CA GLU A 49 0.84 10.20 -9.76
C GLU A 49 0.35 9.56 -11.06
N ARG A 50 -0.68 10.17 -11.65
CA ARG A 50 -1.23 9.77 -12.96
C ARG A 50 -0.22 9.99 -14.08
N GLY A 51 -0.17 9.07 -15.03
CA GLY A 51 0.73 9.10 -16.18
C GLY A 51 2.19 8.82 -15.86
N LYS A 52 2.54 8.54 -14.59
CA LYS A 52 3.89 8.17 -14.17
C LYS A 52 3.96 6.67 -13.85
N VAL A 53 5.16 6.13 -14.00
CA VAL A 53 5.50 4.81 -13.48
C VAL A 53 5.64 4.93 -11.97
N VAL A 54 4.93 4.07 -11.25
CA VAL A 54 4.99 3.89 -9.81
C VAL A 54 5.81 2.63 -9.55
N SER A 55 6.98 2.81 -8.94
CA SER A 55 7.85 1.74 -8.47
C SER A 55 7.47 1.36 -7.04
N ILE A 56 7.10 0.10 -6.86
CA ILE A 56 6.75 -0.51 -5.58
C ILE A 56 7.85 -1.52 -5.28
N PHE A 57 8.44 -1.43 -4.09
CA PHE A 57 9.32 -2.47 -3.57
C PHE A 57 8.74 -2.97 -2.26
N ALA A 58 8.66 -4.29 -2.10
CA ALA A 58 8.24 -4.94 -0.89
C ALA A 58 9.25 -6.02 -0.49
N SER A 59 9.47 -6.20 0.82
CA SER A 59 10.28 -7.28 1.35
C SER A 59 9.71 -7.82 2.66
N GLY A 60 9.93 -9.10 2.92
CA GLY A 60 9.43 -9.80 4.10
C GLY A 60 9.99 -11.20 4.24
N ASN A 61 9.42 -11.98 5.15
CA ASN A 61 9.77 -13.38 5.35
C ASN A 61 8.55 -14.27 5.18
N LEU A 62 8.68 -15.31 4.36
CA LEU A 62 7.68 -16.36 4.21
C LEU A 62 8.01 -17.51 5.16
N ASN A 63 7.02 -17.93 5.95
CA ASN A 63 7.20 -18.93 6.99
C ASN A 63 6.92 -20.36 6.50
N ASP A 64 6.03 -20.50 5.50
CA ASP A 64 5.58 -21.79 4.98
C ASP A 64 5.65 -21.86 3.44
N GLU A 65 5.75 -23.07 2.90
CA GLU A 65 5.80 -23.28 1.44
C GLU A 65 4.46 -22.95 0.79
N ILE A 66 4.48 -22.19 -0.31
CA ILE A 66 3.32 -21.92 -1.14
C ILE A 66 3.41 -22.75 -2.42
N SER A 67 2.58 -23.80 -2.49
CA SER A 67 2.54 -24.71 -3.64
C SER A 67 1.54 -24.30 -4.72
N SER A 68 0.47 -23.62 -4.29
CA SER A 68 -0.55 -22.96 -5.10
C SER A 68 -1.18 -21.83 -4.29
N GLY A 69 -1.88 -20.90 -4.92
CA GLY A 69 -2.61 -19.87 -4.20
C GLY A 69 -3.22 -18.81 -5.10
N ASP A 70 -4.00 -17.92 -4.51
CA ASP A 70 -4.74 -16.89 -5.22
C ASP A 70 -4.49 -15.51 -4.62
N VAL A 71 -4.52 -14.49 -5.48
CA VAL A 71 -4.60 -13.08 -5.10
C VAL A 71 -5.97 -12.55 -5.47
N GLN A 72 -6.77 -12.22 -4.46
CA GLN A 72 -8.02 -11.49 -4.62
C GLN A 72 -7.72 -9.99 -4.68
N ILE A 73 -8.09 -9.36 -5.78
CA ILE A 73 -7.83 -7.94 -6.08
C ILE A 73 -9.16 -7.20 -6.11
N LEU A 74 -9.30 -6.21 -5.24
CA LEU A 74 -10.44 -5.30 -5.22
C LEU A 74 -9.95 -3.85 -5.26
N ILE A 75 -10.27 -3.13 -6.33
CA ILE A 75 -9.96 -1.71 -6.47
C ILE A 75 -11.26 -0.93 -6.64
N LYS A 76 -11.41 0.15 -5.87
CA LYS A 76 -12.55 1.06 -5.90
C LYS A 76 -12.12 2.48 -6.23
N PHE A 77 -12.97 3.19 -6.95
CA PHE A 77 -12.94 4.64 -7.11
C PHE A 77 -14.14 5.23 -6.36
N GLY A 78 -13.88 5.90 -5.23
CA GLY A 78 -14.91 6.27 -4.28
C GLY A 78 -15.69 5.03 -3.79
N VAL A 79 -16.98 4.97 -4.10
CA VAL A 79 -17.86 3.84 -3.74
C VAL A 79 -18.02 2.80 -4.87
N ILE A 80 -17.50 3.08 -6.06
CA ILE A 80 -17.67 2.25 -7.25
C ILE A 80 -16.51 1.27 -7.35
N THR A 81 -16.80 -0.02 -7.50
CA THR A 81 -15.78 -1.04 -7.79
C THR A 81 -15.37 -0.93 -9.25
N VAL A 82 -14.06 -0.73 -9.50
CA VAL A 82 -13.49 -0.64 -10.84
C VAL A 82 -12.79 -1.92 -11.25
N ILE A 83 -12.18 -2.64 -10.31
CA ILE A 83 -11.54 -3.94 -10.53
C ILE A 83 -11.98 -4.88 -9.41
N LYS A 84 -12.41 -6.08 -9.79
CA LYS A 84 -12.66 -7.19 -8.88
C LYS A 84 -12.26 -8.48 -9.60
N GLU A 85 -11.07 -8.96 -9.29
CA GLU A 85 -10.45 -10.09 -9.98
C GLU A 85 -9.81 -11.04 -8.97
N THR A 86 -9.67 -12.30 -9.35
CA THR A 86 -8.84 -13.27 -8.64
C THR A 86 -7.80 -13.79 -9.62
N LYS A 87 -6.54 -13.85 -9.20
CA LYS A 87 -5.42 -14.30 -10.02
C LYS A 87 -4.62 -15.37 -9.29
N ASP A 88 -4.20 -16.39 -10.00
CA ASP A 88 -3.31 -17.43 -9.48
C ASP A 88 -1.92 -16.85 -9.21
N ILE A 89 -1.39 -17.08 -7.99
CA ILE A 89 -0.04 -16.68 -7.56
C ILE A 89 1.04 -17.43 -8.36
N CYS A 90 0.77 -18.66 -8.75
CA CYS A 90 1.66 -19.59 -9.42
C CYS A 90 1.51 -19.61 -10.95
N SER A 91 0.75 -18.66 -11.53
CA SER A 91 0.64 -18.51 -12.99
C SER A 91 2.02 -18.31 -13.64
N SER A 92 2.19 -18.80 -14.88
CA SER A 92 3.41 -18.61 -15.68
C SER A 92 3.78 -17.15 -15.94
N ASP A 93 2.81 -16.25 -15.79
CA ASP A 93 3.01 -14.81 -15.99
C ASP A 93 3.55 -14.09 -14.74
N ASN A 94 3.65 -14.81 -13.62
CA ASN A 94 4.13 -14.26 -12.36
C ASN A 94 5.63 -14.51 -12.17
N PRO A 95 6.33 -13.64 -11.42
CA PRO A 95 7.77 -13.73 -11.23
C PRO A 95 8.20 -14.85 -10.27
N PHE A 96 7.26 -15.50 -9.58
CA PHE A 96 7.53 -16.54 -8.60
C PHE A 96 7.21 -17.92 -9.19
N THR A 97 8.22 -18.80 -9.25
CA THR A 97 8.01 -20.19 -9.64
C THR A 97 7.57 -20.99 -8.43
N CYS A 98 6.44 -21.68 -8.54
CA CYS A 98 5.97 -22.57 -7.48
C CYS A 98 6.65 -23.96 -7.56
N PRO A 99 6.90 -24.62 -6.41
CA PRO A 99 6.57 -24.16 -5.05
C PRO A 99 7.52 -23.06 -4.54
N ILE A 100 6.93 -22.02 -3.94
CA ILE A 100 7.67 -20.91 -3.31
C ILE A 100 8.13 -21.39 -1.93
N GLN A 101 9.44 -21.51 -1.74
CA GLN A 101 10.03 -22.06 -0.52
C GLN A 101 10.02 -21.05 0.65
N PRO A 102 9.99 -21.47 1.92
CA PRO A 102 10.14 -20.54 3.05
C PRO A 102 11.45 -19.74 3.00
N GLY A 103 11.42 -18.51 3.52
CA GLY A 103 12.61 -17.65 3.64
C GLY A 103 12.37 -16.17 3.32
N PRO A 104 13.44 -15.37 3.22
CA PRO A 104 13.35 -13.95 2.91
C PRO A 104 13.00 -13.71 1.44
N TYR A 105 11.99 -12.88 1.20
CA TYR A 105 11.59 -12.45 -0.13
C TYR A 105 11.67 -10.94 -0.27
N SER A 106 12.03 -10.50 -1.47
CA SER A 106 11.93 -9.11 -1.87
C SER A 106 11.54 -9.01 -3.34
N HIS A 107 10.65 -8.10 -3.67
CA HIS A 107 10.14 -7.94 -5.02
C HIS A 107 9.93 -6.47 -5.37
N SER A 108 10.23 -6.13 -6.62
CA SER A 108 9.98 -4.82 -7.20
C SER A 108 8.98 -4.93 -8.33
N LEU A 109 7.91 -4.15 -8.26
CA LEU A 109 6.89 -4.05 -9.28
C LEU A 109 6.81 -2.61 -9.78
N ASN A 110 6.80 -2.45 -11.10
CA ASN A 110 6.51 -1.17 -11.73
C ASN A 110 5.09 -1.21 -12.29
N VAL A 111 4.23 -0.34 -11.80
CA VAL A 111 2.86 -0.16 -12.31
C VAL A 111 2.71 1.24 -12.90
N THR A 112 1.96 1.38 -13.99
CA THR A 112 1.67 2.71 -14.54
C THR A 112 0.22 3.06 -14.25
N ILE A 113 0.00 4.19 -13.56
CA ILE A 113 -1.34 4.73 -13.39
C ILE A 113 -1.71 5.47 -14.68
N PRO A 114 -2.75 5.08 -15.42
CA PRO A 114 -3.11 5.74 -16.68
C PRO A 114 -3.38 7.23 -16.48
N SER A 115 -2.95 8.07 -17.43
CA SER A 115 -3.25 9.52 -17.39
C SER A 115 -4.75 9.83 -17.47
N SER A 116 -5.54 8.90 -18.03
CA SER A 116 -7.00 8.96 -18.11
C SER A 116 -7.72 8.62 -16.81
N ALA A 117 -7.01 8.12 -15.78
CA ALA A 117 -7.62 7.81 -14.49
C ALA A 117 -8.30 9.06 -13.89
N PRO A 118 -9.59 9.00 -13.51
CA PRO A 118 -10.29 10.11 -12.88
C PRO A 118 -9.59 10.62 -11.62
N LYS A 119 -9.68 11.92 -11.36
CA LYS A 119 -9.23 12.49 -10.08
C LYS A 119 -10.15 12.04 -8.95
N GLY A 120 -9.57 11.73 -7.80
CA GLY A 120 -10.33 11.38 -6.59
C GLY A 120 -9.71 10.22 -5.80
N LYS A 121 -10.53 9.66 -4.90
CA LYS A 121 -10.08 8.65 -3.93
C LYS A 121 -10.13 7.26 -4.54
N TYR A 122 -9.01 6.55 -4.45
CA TYR A 122 -8.90 5.15 -4.78
C TYR A 122 -8.60 4.35 -3.52
N SER A 123 -9.24 3.18 -3.41
CA SER A 123 -8.85 2.17 -2.43
C SER A 123 -8.59 0.84 -3.12
N GLY A 124 -7.49 0.21 -2.74
CA GLY A 124 -7.12 -1.15 -3.11
C GLY A 124 -7.16 -2.05 -1.89
N HIS A 125 -7.66 -3.27 -2.07
CA HIS A 125 -7.66 -4.32 -1.07
C HIS A 125 -7.21 -5.61 -1.76
N PHE A 126 -6.11 -6.16 -1.26
CA PHE A 126 -5.43 -7.31 -1.83
C PHE A 126 -5.30 -8.37 -0.75
N VAL A 127 -5.85 -9.56 -1.00
CA VAL A 127 -5.75 -10.70 -0.08
C VAL A 127 -5.11 -11.85 -0.83
N LEU A 128 -4.00 -12.36 -0.31
CA LEU A 128 -3.29 -13.49 -0.86
C LEU A 128 -3.62 -14.72 0.00
N THR A 129 -3.98 -15.83 -0.61
CA THR A 129 -4.26 -17.10 0.08
C THR A 129 -3.48 -18.26 -0.52
N ASP A 130 -3.13 -19.25 0.29
CA ASP A 130 -2.35 -20.42 -0.12
C ASP A 130 -3.21 -21.61 -0.59
N GLN A 131 -2.58 -22.78 -0.77
CA GLN A 131 -3.25 -24.04 -1.14
C GLN A 131 -4.35 -24.49 -0.17
N SER A 132 -4.32 -24.05 1.08
CA SER A 132 -5.28 -24.36 2.13
C SER A 132 -6.37 -23.30 2.24
N SER A 133 -6.31 -22.25 1.41
CA SER A 133 -7.09 -21.01 1.54
C SER A 133 -6.77 -20.22 2.81
N ASP A 134 -5.61 -20.46 3.43
CA ASP A 134 -5.12 -19.68 4.55
C ASP A 134 -4.49 -18.38 4.05
N GLU A 135 -4.63 -17.30 4.81
CA GLU A 135 -4.13 -15.98 4.41
C GLU A 135 -2.59 -15.95 4.45
N ILE A 136 -1.98 -15.64 3.31
CA ILE A 136 -0.55 -15.42 3.17
C ILE A 136 -0.22 -14.00 3.60
N ALA A 137 -0.98 -13.02 3.11
CA ALA A 137 -0.84 -11.61 3.45
C ALA A 137 -2.08 -10.83 3.00
N CYS A 138 -2.40 -9.75 3.71
CA CYS A 138 -3.38 -8.76 3.29
C CYS A 138 -2.77 -7.35 3.21
N ILE A 139 -3.01 -6.67 2.09
CA ILE A 139 -2.53 -5.32 1.82
C ILE A 139 -3.69 -4.40 1.47
N ASN A 140 -3.78 -3.28 2.17
CA ASN A 140 -4.65 -2.17 1.82
C ASN A 140 -3.83 -1.05 1.19
N VAL A 141 -4.44 -0.36 0.23
CA VAL A 141 -3.89 0.84 -0.40
C VAL A 141 -4.96 1.92 -0.40
N ASN A 142 -4.63 3.13 0.03
CA ASN A 142 -5.53 4.29 0.01
C ASN A 142 -4.76 5.49 -0.52
N LEU A 143 -5.17 6.02 -1.66
CA LEU A 143 -4.49 7.16 -2.28
C LEU A 143 -5.47 8.07 -3.02
N SER A 144 -5.06 9.32 -3.23
CA SER A 144 -5.85 10.32 -3.96
C SER A 144 -5.08 10.80 -5.19
N LEU A 145 -5.67 10.66 -6.39
CA LEU A 145 -5.09 11.01 -7.70
C LEU A 145 -5.65 12.31 -8.31
#